data_AF-S1R984-F1
#
_entry.id   AF-S1R984-F1
#
_cell.length_a   1.000
_cell.length_b   1.000
_cell.length_c   1.000
_cell.angle_alpha   90.00
_cell.angle_beta   90.00
_cell.angle_gamma   90.00
#
_symmetry.space_group_name_H-M   'P 1'
#
loop_
_entity.id
_entity.type
_entity.pdbx_description
1 polymer ?
#
loop_
_entity_poly.entity_id
_entity_poly.type
_entity_poly.pdbx_seq_one_letter_code
_entity_poly.pdbx_strand_id
1 'polypeptide(L)'
;MISTRQEKNLSSPKIVKQKFRYFLNDVDNLKRFSFQIPYGKVSLWKMKGAACMWSKEEKREAYELLLLQQKGLLEIESNWIANLSNSSALLNETLKETVFAGYYLFDGQELILGPFQGRVSCTRIQMGKGVCGESAQKEETLIVPNVKEHENYISCDSAAMSEIVVPMVKDGKLIGVLDIDSSKIGMYDEIDQEFLEQYVAILLDSL
;
A
#
# COMPACT_ATOMS: atom_id res chain seq x y z
N MET A 1 -36.50 -35.42 17.79
CA MET A 1 -35.12 -35.70 18.26
C MET A 1 -34.19 -35.32 17.11
N ILE A 2 -33.14 -34.54 17.42
CA ILE A 2 -31.95 -34.24 16.59
C ILE A 2 -32.23 -33.23 15.46
N SER A 3 -31.44 -32.18 15.23
CA SER A 3 -30.38 -31.47 15.96
C SER A 3 -30.06 -30.27 15.07
N THR A 4 -29.91 -29.11 15.68
CA THR A 4 -29.39 -27.88 15.07
C THR A 4 -28.00 -28.14 14.46
N ARG A 5 -27.78 -27.71 13.22
CA ARG A 5 -26.46 -27.73 12.56
C ARG A 5 -25.82 -26.38 12.84
N GLN A 6 -24.84 -26.39 13.73
CA GLN A 6 -24.01 -25.24 14.07
C GLN A 6 -23.29 -24.70 12.84
N GLU A 7 -23.42 -23.40 12.60
CA GLU A 7 -22.51 -22.61 11.77
C GLU A 7 -21.12 -22.65 12.40
N LYS A 8 -20.12 -23.06 11.60
CA LYS A 8 -18.73 -23.11 12.05
C LYS A 8 -18.11 -21.72 11.92
N ASN A 9 -17.80 -21.15 13.08
CA ASN A 9 -17.03 -19.93 13.31
C ASN A 9 -15.72 -19.91 12.49
N LEU A 10 -15.54 -18.88 11.65
CA LEU A 10 -14.37 -18.70 10.76
C LEU A 10 -13.11 -18.15 11.46
N SER A 11 -13.10 -18.04 12.78
CA SER A 11 -12.08 -17.34 13.56
C SER A 11 -11.04 -18.25 14.24
N SER A 12 -10.83 -19.49 13.76
CA SER A 12 -9.86 -20.39 14.40
C SER A 12 -8.41 -20.21 13.87
N PRO A 13 -7.41 -20.00 14.74
CA PRO A 13 -5.99 -19.82 14.35
C PRO A 13 -5.38 -21.00 13.57
N LYS A 14 -6.02 -22.18 13.62
CA LYS A 14 -5.55 -23.39 12.93
C LYS A 14 -5.80 -23.35 11.42
N ILE A 15 -6.85 -22.66 10.96
CA ILE A 15 -7.20 -22.58 9.53
C ILE A 15 -6.27 -21.58 8.82
N VAL A 16 -5.92 -20.48 9.49
CA VAL A 16 -4.98 -19.46 8.97
C VAL A 16 -3.58 -20.05 8.77
N LYS A 17 -3.08 -20.86 9.74
CA LYS A 17 -1.79 -21.56 9.62
C LYS A 17 -1.75 -22.59 8.49
N GLN A 18 -2.89 -23.18 8.12
CA GLN A 18 -2.94 -24.18 7.06
C GLN A 18 -2.96 -23.54 5.66
N LYS A 19 -3.53 -22.34 5.50
CA LYS A 19 -3.43 -21.57 4.25
C LYS A 19 -2.04 -20.94 4.05
N PHE A 20 -1.40 -20.44 5.11
CA PHE A 20 -0.05 -19.86 5.03
C PHE A 20 1.02 -20.86 4.55
N ARG A 21 0.83 -22.16 4.83
CA ARG A 21 1.77 -23.22 4.44
C ARG A 21 1.65 -23.69 2.99
N TYR A 22 0.52 -23.42 2.32
CA TYR A 22 0.37 -23.72 0.89
C TYR A 22 0.98 -22.65 0.00
N PHE A 23 1.08 -21.39 0.46
CA PHE A 23 1.57 -20.29 -0.35
C PHE A 23 3.10 -20.24 -0.49
N LEU A 24 3.84 -20.85 0.44
CA LEU A 24 5.31 -20.81 0.46
C LEU A 24 6.00 -21.95 -0.33
N ASN A 25 5.25 -22.92 -0.86
CA ASN A 25 5.84 -24.10 -1.52
C ASN A 25 5.73 -24.11 -3.05
N ASP A 26 5.20 -23.05 -3.68
CA ASP A 26 4.90 -23.06 -5.12
C ASP A 26 5.57 -21.91 -5.90
N VAL A 27 6.70 -21.41 -5.39
CA VAL A 27 7.51 -20.36 -6.07
C VAL A 27 8.54 -20.97 -7.03
N ASP A 28 8.74 -22.30 -7.02
CA ASP A 28 9.82 -22.96 -7.77
C ASP A 28 9.38 -23.80 -8.99
N ASN A 29 8.09 -23.80 -9.38
CA ASN A 29 7.60 -24.69 -10.44
C ASN A 29 6.87 -24.04 -11.63
N LEU A 30 7.24 -22.82 -12.01
CA LEU A 30 6.84 -22.22 -13.29
C LEU A 30 7.81 -22.59 -14.42
N LYS A 31 7.89 -23.87 -14.77
CA LYS A 31 8.45 -24.31 -16.06
C LYS A 31 7.49 -25.29 -16.74
N ARG A 32 6.97 -24.83 -17.90
CA ARG A 32 6.23 -25.57 -18.93
C ARG A 32 4.84 -26.08 -18.55
N PHE A 33 3.84 -25.25 -18.86
CA PHE A 33 2.58 -25.73 -19.42
C PHE A 33 2.27 -24.95 -20.70
N SER A 34 2.49 -25.59 -21.84
CA SER A 34 2.03 -25.13 -23.15
C SER A 34 0.61 -25.64 -23.35
N PHE A 35 -0.39 -24.75 -23.28
CA PHE A 35 -1.76 -25.07 -23.67
C PHE A 35 -1.97 -24.66 -25.12
N GLN A 36 -2.37 -25.61 -25.96
CA GLN A 36 -2.66 -25.39 -27.37
C GLN A 36 -4.14 -25.07 -27.52
N ILE A 37 -4.46 -23.81 -27.83
CA ILE A 37 -5.82 -23.33 -28.08
C ILE A 37 -6.08 -23.38 -29.60
N PRO A 38 -7.14 -24.04 -30.08
CA PRO A 38 -7.53 -23.97 -31.49
C PRO A 38 -8.37 -22.70 -31.72
N TYR A 39 -8.16 -22.08 -32.89
CA TYR A 39 -8.82 -20.88 -33.46
C TYR A 39 -8.15 -19.51 -33.19
N GLY A 40 -7.50 -19.01 -34.24
CA GLY A 40 -7.30 -17.58 -34.50
C GLY A 40 -5.89 -17.06 -34.21
N LYS A 41 -5.17 -16.62 -35.25
CA LYS A 41 -3.92 -15.85 -35.10
C LYS A 41 -4.21 -14.56 -34.34
N VAL A 42 -3.85 -14.49 -33.07
CA VAL A 42 -3.69 -13.21 -32.37
C VAL A 42 -2.30 -12.69 -32.74
N SER A 43 -2.26 -11.55 -33.43
CA SER A 43 -1.02 -10.92 -33.87
C SER A 43 -0.16 -10.53 -32.65
N LEU A 44 0.99 -11.17 -32.52
CA LEU A 44 1.98 -10.96 -31.46
C LEU A 44 2.80 -9.67 -31.65
N TRP A 45 2.20 -8.57 -32.09
CA TRP A 45 2.89 -7.30 -32.35
C TRP A 45 1.94 -6.11 -32.18
N LYS A 46 1.61 -5.78 -30.92
CA LYS A 46 1.20 -4.43 -30.45
C LYS A 46 1.15 -4.41 -28.91
N MET A 47 2.30 -4.64 -28.26
CA MET A 47 2.47 -4.32 -26.85
C MET A 47 3.67 -3.37 -26.70
N LYS A 48 3.44 -2.12 -27.09
CA LYS A 48 4.21 -0.97 -26.62
C LYS A 48 3.18 0.04 -26.12
N GLY A 49 3.10 0.22 -24.80
CA GLY A 49 2.46 1.39 -24.18
C GLY A 49 1.07 1.21 -23.56
N ALA A 50 0.81 0.16 -22.78
CA ALA A 50 -0.32 0.16 -21.84
C ALA A 50 0.20 -0.22 -20.46
N ALA A 51 0.06 0.70 -19.51
CA ALA A 51 0.39 0.54 -18.10
C ALA A 51 -0.30 -0.70 -17.52
N CYS A 52 0.33 -1.33 -16.52
CA CYS A 52 -0.34 -2.26 -15.63
C CYS A 52 -1.36 -1.46 -14.81
N MET A 53 -2.53 -1.18 -15.41
CA MET A 53 -3.67 -0.61 -14.70
C MET A 53 -4.47 -1.79 -14.17
N TRP A 54 -4.47 -1.96 -12.85
CA TRP A 54 -5.36 -2.88 -12.18
C TRP A 54 -6.80 -2.57 -12.61
N SER A 55 -7.61 -3.60 -12.87
CA SER A 55 -9.05 -3.37 -12.87
C SER A 55 -9.49 -2.95 -11.46
N LYS A 56 -10.62 -2.24 -11.36
CA LYS A 56 -11.16 -1.83 -10.06
C LYS A 56 -11.38 -3.01 -9.11
N GLU A 57 -11.75 -4.18 -9.65
CA GLU A 57 -11.95 -5.39 -8.86
C GLU A 57 -10.63 -5.96 -8.34
N GLU A 58 -9.65 -6.19 -9.23
CA GLU A 58 -8.32 -6.70 -8.85
C GLU A 58 -7.65 -5.79 -7.80
N LYS A 59 -7.83 -4.47 -7.95
CA LYS A 59 -7.36 -3.46 -7.00
C LYS A 59 -7.97 -3.64 -5.62
N ARG A 60 -9.30 -3.78 -5.55
CA ARG A 60 -10.01 -4.03 -4.28
C ARG A 60 -9.57 -5.34 -3.65
N GLU A 61 -9.52 -6.44 -4.41
CA GLU A 61 -9.07 -7.74 -3.90
C GLU A 61 -7.64 -7.69 -3.35
N ALA A 62 -6.73 -7.00 -4.04
CA ALA A 62 -5.36 -6.81 -3.58
C ALA A 62 -5.31 -6.02 -2.25
N TYR A 63 -6.08 -4.93 -2.15
CA TYR A 63 -6.17 -4.14 -0.92
C TYR A 63 -6.82 -4.90 0.24
N GLU A 64 -7.87 -5.68 -0.01
CA GLU A 64 -8.50 -6.52 1.02
C GLU A 64 -7.51 -7.53 1.61
N LEU A 65 -6.72 -8.18 0.75
CA LEU A 65 -5.66 -9.08 1.19
C LEU A 65 -4.58 -8.32 1.97
N LEU A 66 -4.18 -7.13 1.50
CA LEU A 66 -3.21 -6.27 2.16
C LEU A 66 -3.64 -5.90 3.58
N LEU A 67 -4.91 -5.51 3.79
CA LEU A 67 -5.44 -5.19 5.12
C LEU A 67 -5.43 -6.41 6.06
N LEU A 68 -5.74 -7.61 5.55
CA LEU A 68 -5.69 -8.84 6.34
C LEU A 68 -4.25 -9.18 6.76
N GLN A 69 -3.29 -9.01 5.85
CA GLN A 69 -1.87 -9.23 6.14
C GLN A 69 -1.34 -8.22 7.17
N GLN A 70 -1.71 -6.94 7.03
CA GLN A 70 -1.36 -5.89 7.98
C GLN A 70 -1.82 -6.23 9.40
N LYS A 71 -3.09 -6.59 9.57
CA LYS A 71 -3.62 -7.00 10.88
C LYS A 71 -2.82 -8.15 11.48
N GLY A 72 -2.52 -9.18 10.69
CA GLY A 72 -1.73 -10.32 11.15
C GLY A 72 -0.29 -9.98 11.56
N LEU A 73 0.34 -9.01 10.89
CA LEU A 73 1.68 -8.53 11.27
C LEU A 73 1.66 -7.77 12.60
N LEU A 74 0.67 -6.89 12.79
CA LEU A 74 0.58 -6.04 13.98
C LEU A 74 0.09 -6.79 15.23
N GLU A 75 -0.68 -7.87 15.08
CA GLU A 75 -1.16 -8.67 16.22
C GLU A 75 -0.04 -9.32 17.06
N ILE A 76 1.15 -9.49 16.48
CA ILE A 76 2.26 -10.25 17.09
C ILE A 76 3.46 -9.37 17.47
N GLU A 77 3.41 -8.06 17.22
CA GLU A 77 4.51 -7.13 17.44
C GLU A 77 3.99 -5.78 17.98
N SER A 78 4.63 -5.28 19.04
CA SER A 78 4.28 -4.01 19.69
C SER A 78 5.32 -2.92 19.45
N ASN A 79 6.49 -3.26 18.91
CA ASN A 79 7.52 -2.30 18.58
C ASN A 79 7.12 -1.48 17.36
N TRP A 80 6.93 -0.18 17.57
CA TRP A 80 6.45 0.74 16.54
C TRP A 80 7.36 0.82 15.31
N ILE A 81 8.68 0.83 15.49
CA ILE A 81 9.62 0.88 14.37
C ILE A 81 9.55 -0.42 13.55
N ALA A 82 9.44 -1.57 14.21
CA ALA A 82 9.25 -2.86 13.52
C ALA A 82 7.94 -2.88 12.73
N ASN A 83 6.85 -2.39 13.33
CA ASN A 83 5.54 -2.29 12.68
C ASN A 83 5.58 -1.38 11.46
N LEU A 84 6.11 -0.16 11.57
CA LEU A 84 6.30 0.75 10.42
C LEU A 84 7.20 0.13 9.34
N SER A 85 8.29 -0.53 9.73
CA SER A 85 9.22 -1.15 8.78
C SER A 85 8.55 -2.26 7.97
N ASN A 86 7.90 -3.22 8.65
CA ASN A 86 7.20 -4.32 7.98
C ASN A 86 5.98 -3.85 7.20
N SER A 87 5.27 -2.83 7.70
CA SER A 87 4.14 -2.23 7.02
C SER A 87 4.56 -1.59 5.70
N SER A 88 5.64 -0.80 5.68
CA SER A 88 6.19 -0.24 4.44
C SER A 88 6.66 -1.33 3.46
N ALA A 89 7.28 -2.41 3.96
CA ALA A 89 7.69 -3.55 3.16
C ALA A 89 6.47 -4.24 2.50
N LEU A 90 5.41 -4.47 3.26
CA LEU A 90 4.18 -5.10 2.78
C LEU A 90 3.47 -4.26 1.70
N LEU A 91 3.44 -2.93 1.87
CA LEU A 91 2.93 -2.00 0.85
C LEU A 91 3.72 -2.13 -0.45
N ASN A 92 5.05 -2.07 -0.38
CA ASN A 92 5.93 -2.16 -1.54
C ASN A 92 5.88 -3.54 -2.25
N GLU A 93 5.64 -4.61 -1.49
CA GLU A 93 5.44 -5.94 -2.07
C GLU A 93 4.10 -6.06 -2.80
N THR A 94 3.06 -5.40 -2.32
CA THR A 94 1.71 -5.45 -2.92
C THR A 94 1.58 -4.50 -4.12
N LEU A 95 2.04 -3.25 -3.96
CA LEU A 95 1.90 -2.17 -4.95
C LEU A 95 3.13 -2.11 -5.87
N LYS A 96 3.21 -2.98 -6.88
CA LYS A 96 4.43 -3.20 -7.69
C LYS A 96 4.92 -2.01 -8.53
N GLU A 97 4.06 -1.03 -8.81
CA GLU A 97 4.41 0.17 -9.60
C GLU A 97 4.85 1.36 -8.71
N THR A 98 4.96 1.12 -7.41
CA THR A 98 5.41 2.08 -6.41
C THR A 98 6.94 2.23 -6.45
N VAL A 99 7.42 3.47 -6.33
CA VAL A 99 8.85 3.83 -6.23
C VAL A 99 9.24 4.29 -4.83
N PHE A 100 8.27 4.72 -4.03
CA PHE A 100 8.42 5.02 -2.61
C PHE A 100 7.15 4.59 -1.86
N ALA A 101 7.29 3.86 -0.76
CA ALA A 101 6.21 3.61 0.19
C ALA A 101 6.77 3.72 1.60
N GLY A 102 6.28 4.66 2.40
CA GLY A 102 6.79 4.81 3.74
C GLY A 102 6.19 5.95 4.51
N TYR A 103 6.83 6.28 5.61
CA TYR A 103 6.29 7.20 6.60
C TYR A 103 7.17 8.41 6.77
N TYR A 104 6.55 9.55 7.01
CA TYR A 104 7.17 10.66 7.70
C TYR A 104 6.46 10.89 9.02
N LEU A 105 7.22 10.96 10.12
CA LEU A 105 6.71 11.10 11.47
C LEU A 105 6.79 12.56 11.91
N PHE A 106 5.77 13.05 12.58
CA PHE A 106 5.73 14.41 13.07
C PHE A 106 6.54 14.53 14.38
N ASP A 107 7.50 15.44 14.43
CA ASP A 107 8.36 15.66 15.61
C ASP A 107 7.83 16.76 16.56
N GLY A 108 6.68 17.35 16.24
CA GLY A 108 6.11 18.50 16.94
C GLY A 108 6.30 19.83 16.21
N GLN A 109 7.17 19.89 15.20
CA GLN A 109 7.44 21.07 14.39
C GLN A 109 7.33 20.78 12.89
N GLU A 110 7.89 19.66 12.44
CA GLU A 110 7.97 19.26 11.04
C GLU A 110 7.86 17.73 10.90
N LEU A 111 7.81 17.27 9.65
CA LEU A 111 7.83 15.86 9.31
C LEU A 111 9.29 15.37 9.17
N ILE A 112 9.63 14.25 9.81
CA ILE A 112 10.93 13.57 9.72
C ILE A 112 10.76 12.19 9.08
N LEU A 113 11.62 11.84 8.14
CA LEU A 113 11.62 10.54 7.46
C LEU A 113 11.69 9.38 8.47
N GLY A 114 10.68 8.51 8.41
CA GLY A 114 10.59 7.25 9.16
C GLY A 114 10.96 6.05 8.29
N PRO A 115 10.56 4.82 8.67
CA PRO A 115 10.75 3.63 7.85
C PRO A 115 10.05 3.73 6.48
N PHE A 116 10.72 3.28 5.44
CA PHE A 116 10.22 3.33 4.06
C PHE A 116 10.88 2.27 3.18
N GLN A 117 10.29 2.04 2.01
CA GLN A 117 10.86 1.30 0.89
C GLN A 117 11.02 2.23 -0.31
N GLY A 118 12.16 2.17 -0.98
CA GLY A 118 12.45 3.02 -2.13
C GLY A 118 13.90 3.50 -2.14
N ARG A 119 14.16 4.55 -2.92
CA ARG A 119 15.48 5.22 -2.94
C ARG A 119 15.61 6.22 -1.81
N VAL A 120 16.84 6.67 -1.57
CA VAL A 120 17.12 7.77 -0.63
C VAL A 120 16.20 8.95 -0.92
N SER A 121 15.47 9.41 0.10
CA SER A 121 14.47 10.47 0.00
C SER A 121 14.77 11.64 0.94
N CYS A 122 13.93 12.67 0.93
CA CYS A 122 14.04 13.83 1.78
C CYS A 122 14.00 13.44 3.26
N THR A 123 14.86 14.02 4.10
CA THR A 123 14.89 13.68 5.53
C THR A 123 13.88 14.49 6.35
N ARG A 124 13.58 15.73 5.91
CA ARG A 124 12.73 16.68 6.64
C ARG A 124 11.79 17.41 5.68
N ILE A 125 10.54 17.58 6.09
CA ILE A 125 9.51 18.29 5.32
C ILE A 125 8.76 19.24 6.26
N GLN A 126 8.78 20.54 5.93
CA GLN A 126 8.04 21.54 6.69
C GLN A 126 6.53 21.41 6.48
N MET A 127 5.74 21.78 7.49
CA MET A 127 4.29 21.83 7.39
C MET A 127 3.85 22.76 6.24
N GLY A 128 2.89 22.29 5.44
CA GLY A 128 2.38 22.98 4.25
C GLY A 128 3.33 22.99 3.04
N LYS A 129 4.46 22.28 3.07
CA LYS A 129 5.43 22.22 1.98
C LYS A 129 5.44 20.85 1.32
N GLY A 130 5.36 20.81 -0.01
CA GLY A 130 5.18 19.53 -0.72
C GLY A 130 3.80 18.93 -0.45
N VAL A 131 3.51 17.81 -1.11
CA VAL A 131 2.26 17.08 -0.93
C VAL A 131 2.18 16.52 0.50
N CYS A 132 3.27 15.92 0.98
CA CYS A 132 3.41 15.45 2.36
C CYS A 132 3.10 16.53 3.41
N GLY A 133 3.74 17.70 3.32
CA GLY A 133 3.52 18.77 4.29
C GLY A 133 2.13 19.39 4.17
N GLU A 134 1.56 19.45 2.97
CA GLU A 134 0.20 19.94 2.73
C GLU A 134 -0.85 19.01 3.35
N SER A 135 -0.73 17.70 3.11
CA SER A 135 -1.60 16.68 3.72
C SER A 135 -1.52 16.73 5.25
N ALA A 136 -0.30 16.80 5.79
CA ALA A 136 -0.08 16.90 7.23
C ALA A 136 -0.67 18.18 7.84
N GLN A 137 -0.60 19.32 7.14
CA GLN A 137 -1.14 20.59 7.64
C GLN A 137 -2.66 20.65 7.58
N LYS A 138 -3.27 20.05 6.55
CA LYS A 138 -4.73 20.00 6.37
C LYS A 138 -5.37 18.86 7.16
N GLU A 139 -4.59 17.86 7.54
CA GLU A 139 -5.08 16.57 8.06
C GLU A 139 -6.05 15.89 7.08
N GLU A 140 -5.76 16.01 5.77
CA GLU A 140 -6.55 15.46 4.67
C GLU A 140 -5.69 14.59 3.76
N THR A 141 -6.25 13.49 3.26
CA THR A 141 -5.63 12.67 2.22
C THR A 141 -5.53 13.47 0.92
N LEU A 142 -4.37 13.45 0.27
CA LEU A 142 -4.15 14.11 -1.01
C LEU A 142 -3.78 13.07 -2.08
N ILE A 143 -4.46 13.15 -3.23
CA ILE A 143 -4.14 12.40 -4.43
C ILE A 143 -3.61 13.38 -5.47
N VAL A 144 -2.39 13.14 -5.95
CA VAL A 144 -1.73 13.96 -6.97
C VAL A 144 -1.51 13.13 -8.23
N PRO A 145 -2.38 13.27 -9.26
CA PRO A 145 -2.28 12.48 -10.49
C PRO A 145 -0.99 12.74 -11.28
N ASN A 146 -0.46 13.96 -11.22
CA ASN A 146 0.81 14.32 -11.85
C ASN A 146 1.61 15.25 -10.95
N VAL A 147 2.64 14.72 -10.26
CA VAL A 147 3.45 15.51 -9.32
C VAL A 147 4.19 16.67 -9.99
N LYS A 148 4.48 16.56 -11.30
CA LYS A 148 5.18 17.62 -12.06
C LYS A 148 4.29 18.83 -12.34
N GLU A 149 2.98 18.70 -12.16
CA GLU A 149 2.00 19.77 -12.35
C GLU A 149 1.50 20.34 -11.02
N HIS A 150 1.90 19.78 -9.88
CA HIS A 150 1.48 20.26 -8.56
C HIS A 150 2.27 21.51 -8.18
N GLU A 151 1.57 22.63 -7.96
CA GLU A 151 2.19 23.97 -7.76
C GLU A 151 3.15 24.02 -6.57
N ASN A 152 2.90 23.20 -5.53
CA ASN A 152 3.69 23.16 -4.31
C ASN A 152 4.62 21.93 -4.24
N TYR A 153 4.93 21.28 -5.38
CA TYR A 153 5.73 20.06 -5.40
C TYR A 153 7.19 20.29 -4.98
N ILE A 154 7.66 19.48 -4.04
CA ILE A 154 9.07 19.36 -3.68
C ILE A 154 9.54 18.01 -4.18
N SER A 155 10.36 18.02 -5.24
CA SER A 155 10.86 16.76 -5.81
C SER A 155 11.92 16.15 -4.89
N CYS A 156 11.56 15.03 -4.25
CA CYS A 156 12.47 14.19 -3.48
C CYS A 156 12.97 12.98 -4.29
N ASP A 157 12.14 12.43 -5.18
CA ASP A 157 12.53 11.42 -6.16
C ASP A 157 12.15 11.83 -7.60
N SER A 158 13.15 11.95 -8.46
CA SER A 158 12.99 12.22 -9.91
C SER A 158 12.15 11.21 -10.70
N ALA A 159 11.91 9.99 -10.19
CA ALA A 159 11.06 9.01 -10.87
C ALA A 159 9.59 9.09 -10.46
N ALA A 160 9.24 9.79 -9.38
CA ALA A 160 7.84 9.96 -8.99
C ALA A 160 7.09 10.74 -10.08
N MET A 161 5.91 10.25 -10.44
CA MET A 161 5.02 10.82 -11.44
C MET A 161 3.60 11.01 -10.89
N SER A 162 3.14 10.18 -9.95
CA SER A 162 1.95 10.43 -9.13
C SER A 162 2.23 10.04 -7.68
N GLU A 163 1.47 10.64 -6.76
CA GLU A 163 1.69 10.53 -5.31
C GLU A 163 0.33 10.46 -4.61
N ILE A 164 0.22 9.66 -3.56
CA ILE A 164 -0.88 9.69 -2.60
C ILE A 164 -0.32 9.79 -1.19
N VAL A 165 -0.81 10.76 -0.43
CA VAL A 165 -0.41 10.97 0.96
C VAL A 165 -1.62 10.87 1.86
N VAL A 166 -1.54 10.00 2.87
CA VAL A 166 -2.58 9.78 3.88
C VAL A 166 -2.10 10.28 5.24
N PRO A 167 -2.78 11.24 5.89
CA PRO A 167 -2.40 11.72 7.20
C PRO A 167 -2.68 10.66 8.28
N MET A 168 -1.75 10.54 9.22
CA MET A 168 -1.87 9.65 10.37
C MET A 168 -2.26 10.47 11.59
N VAL A 169 -3.55 10.51 11.93
CA VAL A 169 -4.08 11.28 13.07
C VAL A 169 -4.69 10.32 14.09
N LYS A 170 -4.25 10.41 15.35
CA LYS A 170 -4.79 9.61 16.47
C LYS A 170 -5.16 10.54 17.62
N ASP A 171 -6.38 10.40 18.14
CA ASP A 171 -6.91 11.23 19.23
C ASP A 171 -6.78 12.76 18.99
N GLY A 172 -7.01 13.18 17.74
CA GLY A 172 -6.88 14.58 17.32
C GLY A 172 -5.43 15.11 17.30
N LYS A 173 -4.44 14.22 17.28
CA LYS A 173 -3.01 14.57 17.16
C LYS A 173 -2.43 13.96 15.90
N LEU A 174 -1.75 14.80 15.12
CA LEU A 174 -0.92 14.35 14.00
C LEU A 174 0.26 13.51 14.52
N ILE A 175 0.33 12.27 14.06
CA ILE A 175 1.45 11.34 14.29
C ILE A 175 2.45 11.42 13.12
N GLY A 176 1.96 11.69 11.91
CA GLY A 176 2.76 11.75 10.69
C GLY A 176 1.91 11.59 9.44
N VAL A 177 2.52 11.13 8.36
CA VAL A 177 1.86 10.78 7.10
C VAL A 177 2.39 9.45 6.58
N LEU A 178 1.52 8.69 5.90
CA LEU A 178 1.90 7.65 4.95
C LEU A 178 2.01 8.29 3.57
N ASP A 179 3.13 8.05 2.89
CA ASP A 179 3.44 8.60 1.57
C ASP A 179 3.75 7.45 0.61
N ILE A 180 3.10 7.48 -0.56
CA ILE A 180 3.28 6.48 -1.62
C ILE A 180 3.41 7.17 -2.98
N ASP A 181 4.55 6.97 -3.63
CA ASP A 181 4.85 7.46 -4.97
C ASP A 181 4.81 6.36 -6.02
N SER A 182 4.36 6.68 -7.23
CA SER A 182 4.46 5.80 -8.40
C SER A 182 5.24 6.45 -9.54
N SER A 183 5.92 5.61 -10.33
CA SER A 183 6.53 6.02 -11.60
C SER A 183 5.51 6.28 -12.73
N LYS A 184 4.22 6.05 -12.48
CA LYS A 184 3.13 6.27 -13.44
C LYS A 184 2.35 7.54 -13.08
N ILE A 185 1.83 8.22 -14.09
CA ILE A 185 0.84 9.31 -13.92
C ILE A 185 -0.51 8.67 -13.61
N GLY A 186 -1.26 9.26 -12.68
CA GLY A 186 -2.63 8.86 -12.35
C GLY A 186 -2.73 7.43 -11.81
N MET A 187 -1.73 6.98 -11.04
CA MET A 187 -1.74 5.63 -10.47
C MET A 187 -2.79 5.48 -9.36
N TYR A 188 -3.03 6.57 -8.62
CA TYR A 188 -3.89 6.59 -7.45
C TYR A 188 -5.26 7.22 -7.74
N ASP A 189 -6.29 6.64 -7.14
CA ASP A 189 -7.70 7.01 -7.24
C ASP A 189 -8.40 6.84 -5.88
N GLU A 190 -9.72 7.01 -5.86
CA GLU A 190 -10.52 6.97 -4.63
C GLU A 190 -10.53 5.58 -3.97
N ILE A 191 -10.26 4.50 -4.72
CA ILE A 191 -10.12 3.16 -4.14
C ILE A 191 -8.84 3.09 -3.31
N ASP A 192 -7.72 3.64 -3.80
CA ASP A 192 -6.49 3.68 -3.00
C ASP A 192 -6.71 4.47 -1.72
N GLN A 193 -7.34 5.65 -1.82
CA GLN A 193 -7.64 6.46 -0.65
C GLN A 193 -8.47 5.69 0.38
N GLU A 194 -9.59 5.08 -0.04
CA GLU A 194 -10.48 4.31 0.83
C GLU A 194 -9.74 3.22 1.61
N PHE A 195 -8.85 2.48 0.95
CA PHE A 195 -8.15 1.35 1.56
C PHE A 195 -6.88 1.76 2.31
N LEU A 196 -6.15 2.77 1.86
CA LEU A 196 -4.96 3.25 2.54
C LEU A 196 -5.31 4.02 3.83
N GLU A 197 -6.44 4.72 3.86
CA GLU A 197 -6.99 5.28 5.10
C GLU A 197 -7.33 4.17 6.12
N GLN A 198 -7.93 3.07 5.67
CA GLN A 198 -8.15 1.89 6.53
C GLN A 198 -6.83 1.23 6.98
N TYR A 199 -5.84 1.18 6.09
CA TYR A 199 -4.52 0.62 6.36
C TYR A 199 -3.80 1.43 7.45
N VAL A 200 -3.84 2.77 7.36
CA VAL A 200 -3.35 3.68 8.39
C VAL A 200 -4.13 3.54 9.69
N ALA A 201 -5.46 3.44 9.65
CA ALA A 201 -6.27 3.25 10.85
C ALA A 201 -5.88 1.97 11.62
N ILE A 202 -5.72 0.84 10.92
CA ILE A 202 -5.25 -0.43 11.51
C ILE A 202 -3.87 -0.27 12.14
N LEU A 203 -2.97 0.44 11.47
CA LEU A 203 -1.63 0.70 11.98
C LEU A 203 -1.67 1.58 13.25
N LEU A 204 -2.48 2.64 13.24
CA LEU A 204 -2.64 3.54 14.39
C LEU A 204 -3.32 2.87 15.58
N ASP A 205 -4.21 1.90 15.37
CA ASP A 205 -4.82 1.13 16.46
C ASP A 205 -3.78 0.25 17.22
N SER A 206 -2.62 0.00 16.62
CA SER A 206 -1.52 -0.74 17.27
C SER A 206 -0.60 0.10 18.16
N LEU A 207 -0.73 1.44 18.13
CA LEU A 207 -0.01 2.40 19.00
C LEU A 207 -0.57 2.41 20.43
#